data_AF-A0A0P0DIJ2-F1
#
_entry.id   AF-A0A0P0DIJ2-F1
#
_cell.length_a   1.000
_cell.length_b   1.000
_cell.length_c   1.000
_cell.angle_alpha   90.00
_cell.angle_beta   90.00
_cell.angle_gamma   90.00
#
_symmetry.space_group_name_H-M   'P 1'
#
loop_
_entity.id
_entity.type
_entity.pdbx_description
1 polymer ?
#
loop_
_entity_poly.entity_id
_entity_poly.type
_entity_poly.pdbx_seq_one_letter_code
_entity_poly.pdbx_strand_id
1 'polypeptide(L)'
;MSEDAQAIVDEVKSTFDFLSAVQNVPESLEDVKRNIVRVYRDRETGRALGGVTTHTGAAGQEVQERFGVLGELSLKLEEKKLLEEVIRRADELEQEPESLKTYEDRLAVLKKEITALKRKAAPLQKKLDESALDFEVRYLPPAAIKIARREARKHLGIKKVTDDNADEYVDEYNAQVLSLATVSVEEVATGSKNLGLSAEEARAAYDFLPPSEVKRLVEFVDGIVFRADIAQKLSFDADF
;
A
#
# COMPACT_ATOMS: atom_id res chain seq x y z
N MET A 1 -0.88 -43.37 -8.10
CA MET A 1 -0.54 -42.14 -7.34
C MET A 1 -0.95 -42.39 -5.90
N SER A 2 -0.08 -42.11 -4.93
CA SER A 2 -0.35 -42.35 -3.50
C SER A 2 -1.44 -41.41 -3.00
N GLU A 3 -2.24 -41.87 -2.04
CA GLU A 3 -3.32 -41.07 -1.40
C GLU A 3 -2.79 -39.73 -0.86
N ASP A 4 -1.52 -39.68 -0.46
CA ASP A 4 -0.84 -38.46 0.00
C ASP A 4 -0.66 -37.39 -1.09
N ALA A 5 -0.49 -37.79 -2.36
CA ALA A 5 -0.39 -36.84 -3.47
C ALA A 5 -1.77 -36.22 -3.80
N GLN A 6 -2.84 -36.96 -3.55
CA GLN A 6 -4.21 -36.47 -3.76
C GLN A 6 -4.61 -35.48 -2.65
N ALA A 7 -4.22 -35.75 -1.39
CA ALA A 7 -4.46 -34.86 -0.27
C ALA A 7 -3.74 -33.50 -0.41
N ILE A 8 -2.50 -33.48 -0.89
CA ILE A 8 -1.75 -32.23 -1.16
C ILE A 8 -2.39 -31.45 -2.32
N VAL A 9 -2.88 -32.13 -3.36
CA VAL A 9 -3.59 -31.50 -4.48
C VAL A 9 -4.93 -30.89 -4.02
N ASP A 10 -5.64 -31.55 -3.10
CA ASP A 10 -6.90 -31.07 -2.58
C ASP A 10 -6.73 -29.92 -1.55
N GLU A 11 -5.64 -29.92 -0.77
CA GLU A 11 -5.27 -28.80 0.11
C GLU A 11 -4.87 -27.55 -0.71
N VAL A 12 -4.12 -27.71 -1.81
CA VAL A 12 -3.76 -26.62 -2.73
C VAL A 12 -4.98 -26.10 -3.49
N LYS A 13 -5.92 -26.97 -3.88
CA LYS A 13 -7.20 -26.55 -4.49
C LYS A 13 -8.11 -25.80 -3.51
N SER A 14 -8.07 -26.10 -2.22
CA SER A 14 -8.85 -25.35 -1.22
C SER A 14 -8.27 -23.96 -0.91
N THR A 15 -6.97 -23.76 -1.15
CA THR A 15 -6.26 -22.51 -0.84
C THR A 15 -6.21 -21.55 -2.04
N PHE A 16 -6.47 -22.04 -3.25
CA PHE A 16 -6.41 -21.25 -4.48
C PHE A 16 -7.78 -21.22 -5.17
N ASP A 17 -8.68 -20.40 -4.62
CA ASP A 17 -10.04 -20.23 -5.13
C ASP A 17 -10.05 -19.34 -6.39
N PHE A 18 -9.49 -19.85 -7.48
CA PHE A 18 -9.47 -19.22 -8.81
C PHE A 18 -10.89 -19.03 -9.37
N LEU A 19 -11.87 -19.81 -8.91
CA LEU A 19 -13.25 -19.75 -9.38
C LEU A 19 -14.08 -18.65 -8.69
N SER A 20 -13.81 -18.34 -7.42
CA SER A 20 -14.36 -17.12 -6.78
C SER A 20 -13.87 -15.82 -7.43
N ALA A 21 -12.66 -15.84 -8.02
CA ALA A 21 -12.11 -14.74 -8.81
C ALA A 21 -12.74 -14.63 -10.22
N VAL A 22 -13.36 -15.70 -10.73
CA VAL A 22 -13.99 -15.76 -12.07
C VAL A 22 -15.51 -15.56 -12.03
N GLN A 23 -16.17 -15.76 -10.89
CA GLN A 23 -17.62 -15.51 -10.75
C GLN A 23 -17.98 -14.05 -10.44
N ASN A 24 -17.00 -13.21 -10.12
CA ASN A 24 -17.14 -11.75 -10.02
C ASN A 24 -16.52 -11.04 -11.24
N VAL A 25 -16.68 -11.62 -12.43
CA VAL A 25 -16.26 -10.98 -13.68
C VAL A 25 -17.19 -9.80 -13.94
N PRO A 26 -16.69 -8.55 -13.93
CA PRO A 26 -17.46 -7.39 -14.35
C PRO A 26 -17.79 -7.54 -15.84
N GLU A 27 -19.03 -7.21 -16.22
CA GLU A 27 -19.57 -7.40 -17.58
C GLU A 27 -18.89 -6.54 -18.67
N SER A 28 -17.86 -5.74 -18.34
CA SER A 28 -17.12 -4.94 -19.30
C SER A 28 -15.60 -5.11 -19.15
N LEU A 29 -14.90 -5.27 -20.28
CA LEU A 29 -13.43 -5.19 -20.35
C LEU A 29 -12.91 -3.78 -19.98
N GLU A 30 -13.79 -2.79 -19.79
CA GLU A 30 -13.48 -1.45 -19.29
C GLU A 30 -13.32 -1.42 -17.75
N ASP A 31 -13.83 -2.42 -17.04
CA ASP A 31 -13.69 -2.63 -15.59
C ASP A 31 -12.47 -3.48 -15.19
N VAL A 32 -11.53 -3.70 -16.11
CA VAL A 32 -10.19 -4.23 -15.81
C VAL A 32 -9.50 -3.23 -14.88
N LYS A 33 -9.73 -3.40 -13.57
CA LYS A 33 -9.12 -2.77 -12.39
C LYS A 33 -8.20 -1.59 -12.75
N ARG A 34 -8.73 -0.36 -12.72
CA ARG A 34 -7.91 0.85 -12.69
C ARG A 34 -6.90 0.70 -11.55
N ASN A 35 -5.61 0.59 -11.87
CA ASN A 35 -4.58 0.50 -10.85
C ASN A 35 -4.29 1.92 -10.37
N ILE A 36 -4.97 2.33 -9.29
CA ILE A 36 -4.83 3.66 -8.73
C ILE A 36 -3.93 3.60 -7.51
N VAL A 37 -2.91 4.46 -7.47
CA VAL A 37 -2.09 4.70 -6.27
C VAL A 37 -2.28 6.13 -5.80
N ARG A 38 -2.72 6.27 -4.55
CA ARG A 38 -2.85 7.55 -3.87
C ARG A 38 -1.55 7.90 -3.16
N VAL A 39 -1.00 9.07 -3.50
CA VAL A 39 0.16 9.66 -2.83
C VAL A 39 -0.21 10.97 -2.12
N TYR A 40 0.45 11.25 -1.01
CA TYR A 40 0.15 12.42 -0.17
C TYR A 40 1.28 13.45 -0.21
N ARG A 41 0.93 14.71 -0.43
CA ARG A 41 1.91 15.81 -0.53
C ARG A 41 2.28 16.38 0.83
N ASP A 42 1.34 16.42 1.78
CA ASP A 42 1.54 17.02 3.10
C ASP A 42 2.20 16.04 4.10
N ARG A 43 3.54 16.06 4.14
CA ARG A 43 4.35 15.24 5.06
C ARG A 43 4.06 15.51 6.53
N GLU A 44 3.80 16.76 6.90
CA GLU A 44 3.60 17.14 8.30
C GLU A 44 2.28 16.60 8.83
N THR A 45 1.21 16.76 8.05
CA THR A 45 -0.10 16.19 8.40
C THR A 45 -0.04 14.66 8.36
N GLY A 46 0.71 14.06 7.43
CA GLY A 46 0.97 12.62 7.38
C GLY A 46 1.61 12.09 8.66
N ARG A 47 2.64 12.77 9.15
CA ARG A 47 3.31 12.43 10.42
C ARG A 47 2.42 12.64 11.64
N ALA A 48 1.63 13.71 11.67
CA ALA A 48 0.72 14.00 12.77
C ALA A 48 -0.41 12.96 12.85
N LEU A 49 -0.99 12.59 11.70
CA LEU A 49 -1.97 11.50 11.62
C LEU A 49 -1.34 10.18 12.07
N GLY A 50 -0.15 9.90 11.55
CA GLY A 50 0.66 8.75 11.94
C GLY A 50 0.11 7.42 11.46
N GLY A 51 0.49 6.34 12.15
CA GLY A 51 0.10 4.98 11.77
C GLY A 51 0.84 3.90 12.53
N VAL A 52 0.82 2.71 11.95
CA VAL A 52 1.54 1.53 12.43
C VAL A 52 2.42 1.03 11.29
N THR A 53 3.72 0.95 11.52
CA THR A 53 4.71 0.44 10.56
C THR A 53 5.40 -0.79 11.15
N THR A 54 5.47 -1.86 10.38
CA THR A 54 6.21 -3.07 10.76
C THR A 54 7.59 -3.03 10.11
N HIS A 55 8.64 -3.23 10.89
CA HIS A 55 10.00 -3.38 10.39
C HIS A 55 10.69 -4.56 11.05
N THR A 56 11.65 -5.16 10.35
CA THR A 56 12.46 -6.25 10.89
C THR A 56 13.53 -5.66 11.82
N GLY A 57 13.47 -6.01 13.10
CA GLY A 57 14.46 -5.60 14.09
C GLY A 57 15.79 -6.34 13.91
N ALA A 58 16.82 -5.89 14.61
CA ALA A 58 18.19 -6.44 14.53
C ALA A 58 18.28 -7.96 14.82
N ALA A 59 17.31 -8.52 15.55
CA ALA A 59 17.23 -9.95 15.86
C ALA A 59 16.29 -10.73 14.91
N GLY A 60 15.87 -10.15 13.78
CA GLY A 60 14.99 -10.80 12.81
C GLY A 60 13.50 -10.81 13.19
N GLN A 61 13.15 -10.29 14.36
CA GLN A 61 11.76 -10.17 14.82
C GLN A 61 11.04 -9.00 14.16
N GLU A 62 9.74 -9.16 13.91
CA GLU A 62 8.89 -8.06 13.48
C GLU A 62 8.63 -7.10 14.65
N VAL A 63 9.01 -5.84 14.47
CA VAL A 63 8.77 -4.76 15.42
C VAL A 63 7.75 -3.81 14.82
N GLN A 64 6.68 -3.54 15.58
CA GLN A 64 5.68 -2.55 15.22
C GLN A 64 6.03 -1.21 15.86
N GLU A 65 6.33 -0.22 15.01
CA GLU A 65 6.41 1.17 15.41
C GLU A 65 5.02 1.80 15.27
N ARG A 66 4.57 2.45 16.34
CA ARG A 66 3.28 3.16 16.38
C ARG A 66 3.57 4.62 16.63
N PHE A 67 3.04 5.50 15.78
CA PHE A 67 3.29 6.94 15.86
C PHE A 67 2.05 7.75 15.47
N GLY A 68 2.04 9.01 15.89
CA GLY A 68 0.93 9.95 15.67
C GLY A 68 -0.41 9.50 16.27
N VAL A 69 -1.49 10.18 15.86
CA VAL A 69 -2.83 9.97 16.41
C VAL A 69 -3.34 8.54 16.16
N LEU A 70 -3.06 7.96 14.99
CA LEU A 70 -3.47 6.59 14.66
C LEU A 70 -2.67 5.54 15.43
N GLY A 71 -1.39 5.78 15.72
CA GLY A 71 -0.58 4.90 16.57
C GLY A 71 -1.11 4.85 18.00
N GLU A 72 -1.41 6.02 18.59
CA GLU A 72 -2.07 6.11 19.90
C GLU A 72 -3.44 5.41 19.89
N LEU A 73 -4.23 5.61 18.83
CA LEU A 73 -5.53 4.95 18.68
C LEU A 73 -5.38 3.42 18.62
N SER A 74 -4.37 2.89 17.92
CA SER A 74 -4.08 1.45 17.86
C SER A 74 -3.80 0.88 19.26
N LEU A 75 -2.93 1.54 20.04
CA LEU A 75 -2.61 1.12 21.41
C LEU A 75 -3.87 1.08 22.30
N LYS A 76 -4.73 2.11 22.18
CA LYS A 76 -5.97 2.18 22.96
C LYS A 76 -7.00 1.14 22.54
N LEU A 77 -7.06 0.80 21.25
CA LEU A 77 -7.92 -0.28 20.76
C LEU A 77 -7.45 -1.66 21.25
N GLU A 78 -6.14 -1.90 21.30
CA GLU A 78 -5.57 -3.12 21.88
C GLU A 78 -5.83 -3.20 23.38
N GLU A 79 -5.57 -2.13 24.14
CA GLU A 79 -5.87 -2.03 25.57
C GLU A 79 -7.36 -2.32 25.84
N LYS A 80 -8.25 -1.71 25.04
CA LYS A 80 -9.69 -1.95 25.10
C LYS A 80 -10.02 -3.43 24.89
N LYS A 81 -9.47 -4.07 23.86
CA LYS A 81 -9.73 -5.49 23.54
C LYS A 81 -9.28 -6.41 24.68
N LEU A 82 -8.09 -6.16 25.22
CA LEU A 82 -7.56 -6.91 26.37
C LEU A 82 -8.46 -6.74 27.60
N LEU A 83 -8.90 -5.50 27.88
CA LEU A 83 -9.76 -5.21 29.02
C LEU A 83 -11.15 -5.85 28.88
N GLU A 84 -11.74 -5.84 27.68
CA GLU A 84 -12.99 -6.54 27.38
C GLU A 84 -12.87 -8.05 27.59
N GLU A 85 -11.72 -8.64 27.25
CA GLU A 85 -11.45 -10.05 27.51
C GLU A 85 -11.28 -10.36 29.01
N VAL A 86 -10.61 -9.49 29.76
CA VAL A 86 -10.46 -9.62 31.22
C VAL A 86 -11.82 -9.55 31.91
N ILE A 87 -12.67 -8.59 31.56
CA ILE A 87 -14.03 -8.47 32.11
C ILE A 87 -14.83 -9.74 31.83
N ARG A 88 -14.83 -10.21 30.57
CA ARG A 88 -15.52 -11.46 30.20
C ARG A 88 -15.05 -12.66 31.03
N ARG A 89 -13.74 -12.82 31.22
CA ARG A 89 -13.20 -13.93 32.04
C ARG A 89 -13.51 -13.76 33.53
N ALA A 90 -13.53 -12.53 34.03
CA ALA A 90 -13.89 -12.26 35.43
C ALA A 90 -15.37 -12.56 35.71
N ASP A 91 -16.26 -12.28 34.74
CA ASP A 91 -17.66 -12.68 34.79
C ASP A 91 -17.83 -14.22 34.79
N GLU A 92 -17.05 -14.93 33.95
CA GLU A 92 -17.04 -16.40 33.89
C GLU A 92 -16.53 -17.06 35.19
N LEU A 93 -15.67 -16.37 35.94
CA LEU A 93 -15.04 -16.86 37.17
C LEU A 93 -15.73 -16.38 38.46
N GLU A 94 -16.88 -15.71 38.34
CA GLU A 94 -17.65 -15.13 39.48
C GLU A 94 -16.78 -14.29 40.42
N GLN A 95 -15.84 -13.51 39.87
CA GLN A 95 -14.95 -12.65 40.67
C GLN A 95 -15.74 -11.56 41.43
N GLU A 96 -15.18 -11.10 42.55
CA GLU A 96 -15.83 -10.10 43.40
C GLU A 96 -16.20 -8.81 42.62
N PRO A 97 -17.39 -8.23 42.86
CA PRO A 97 -17.93 -7.12 42.08
C PRO A 97 -17.09 -5.83 42.12
N GLU A 98 -16.25 -5.64 43.15
CA GLU A 98 -15.38 -4.45 43.26
C GLU A 98 -14.23 -4.45 42.24
N SER A 99 -13.70 -5.62 41.87
CA SER A 99 -12.64 -5.73 40.86
C SER A 99 -13.21 -5.52 39.45
N LEU A 100 -14.39 -6.09 39.17
CA LEU A 100 -15.13 -5.90 37.91
C LEU A 100 -15.47 -4.43 37.66
N LYS A 101 -16.00 -3.73 38.67
CA LYS A 101 -16.34 -2.30 38.55
C LYS A 101 -15.14 -1.44 38.17
N THR A 102 -13.95 -1.76 38.71
CA THR A 102 -12.71 -1.04 38.38
C THR A 102 -12.35 -1.19 36.89
N TYR A 103 -12.51 -2.39 36.34
CA TYR A 103 -12.28 -2.65 34.92
C TYR A 103 -13.33 -1.97 34.02
N GLU A 104 -14.60 -1.99 34.41
CA GLU A 104 -15.68 -1.31 33.70
C GLU A 104 -15.48 0.22 33.67
N ASP A 105 -15.10 0.83 34.78
CA ASP A 105 -14.79 2.25 34.87
C ASP A 105 -13.61 2.61 33.95
N ARG A 106 -12.54 1.80 33.94
CA ARG A 106 -11.41 1.99 33.01
C ARG A 106 -11.85 1.85 31.55
N LEU A 107 -12.72 0.88 31.24
CA LEU A 107 -13.25 0.68 29.89
C LEU A 107 -14.08 1.90 29.42
N ALA A 108 -14.86 2.50 30.32
CA ALA A 108 -15.61 3.72 30.03
C ALA A 108 -14.69 4.91 29.72
N VAL A 109 -13.58 5.07 30.46
CA VAL A 109 -12.55 6.08 30.19
C VAL A 109 -11.88 5.83 28.83
N LEU A 110 -11.46 4.59 28.55
CA LEU A 110 -10.87 4.18 27.27
C LEU A 110 -11.77 4.51 26.07
N LYS A 111 -13.07 4.22 26.17
CA LYS A 111 -14.04 4.55 25.10
C LYS A 111 -14.09 6.06 24.82
N LYS A 112 -13.97 6.91 25.85
CA LYS A 112 -13.89 8.38 25.68
C LYS A 112 -12.57 8.80 25.04
N GLU A 113 -11.43 8.26 25.47
CA GLU A 113 -10.10 8.51 24.89
C GLU A 113 -10.09 8.14 23.39
N ILE A 114 -10.57 6.95 23.03
CA ILE A 114 -10.70 6.49 21.64
C ILE A 114 -11.57 7.45 20.82
N THR A 115 -12.70 7.89 21.36
CA THR A 115 -13.59 8.82 20.67
C THR A 115 -12.90 10.16 20.43
N ALA A 116 -12.14 10.67 21.41
CA ALA A 116 -11.37 11.90 21.27
C ALA A 116 -10.27 11.77 20.20
N LEU A 117 -9.55 10.64 20.16
CA LEU A 117 -8.54 10.37 19.14
C LEU A 117 -9.15 10.29 17.74
N LYS A 118 -10.30 9.63 17.56
CA LYS A 118 -11.02 9.62 16.28
C LYS A 118 -11.42 11.04 15.82
N ARG A 119 -11.88 11.89 16.76
CA ARG A 119 -12.20 13.30 16.48
C ARG A 119 -10.97 14.11 16.08
N LYS A 120 -9.79 13.80 16.64
CA LYS A 120 -8.52 14.43 16.23
C LYS A 120 -8.01 13.91 14.87
N ALA A 121 -8.20 12.63 14.58
CA ALA A 121 -7.76 12.01 13.32
C ALA A 121 -8.57 12.50 12.11
N ALA A 122 -9.88 12.68 12.25
CA ALA A 122 -10.77 13.08 11.15
C ALA A 122 -10.33 14.36 10.40
N PRO A 123 -10.04 15.51 11.05
CA PRO A 123 -9.58 16.69 10.34
C PRO A 123 -8.18 16.54 9.72
N LEU A 124 -7.30 15.74 10.33
CA LEU A 124 -5.97 15.45 9.76
C LEU A 124 -6.08 14.59 8.50
N GLN A 125 -6.95 13.57 8.52
CA GLN A 125 -7.24 12.75 7.35
C GLN A 125 -7.81 13.61 6.22
N LYS A 126 -8.79 14.47 6.53
CA LYS A 126 -9.39 15.36 5.53
C LYS A 126 -8.33 16.29 4.91
N LYS A 127 -7.46 16.89 5.73
CA LYS A 127 -6.38 17.75 5.24
C LYS A 127 -5.38 16.98 4.37
N LEU A 128 -5.09 15.71 4.70
CA LEU A 128 -4.26 14.84 3.85
C LEU A 128 -4.92 14.56 2.51
N ASP A 129 -6.21 14.21 2.51
CA ASP A 129 -6.98 13.95 1.29
C ASP A 129 -7.07 15.20 0.41
N GLU A 130 -7.17 16.40 0.99
CA GLU A 130 -7.10 17.68 0.26
C GLU A 130 -5.74 17.89 -0.43
N SER A 131 -4.68 17.24 0.07
CA SER A 131 -3.34 17.31 -0.53
C SER A 131 -3.00 16.11 -1.43
N ALA A 132 -3.91 15.15 -1.59
CA ALA A 132 -3.63 13.88 -2.24
C ALA A 132 -3.70 13.95 -3.77
N LEU A 133 -2.88 13.11 -4.41
CA LEU A 133 -2.91 12.84 -5.85
C LEU A 133 -3.20 11.37 -6.08
N ASP A 134 -4.16 11.08 -6.95
CA ASP A 134 -4.48 9.73 -7.41
C ASP A 134 -3.83 9.51 -8.79
N PHE A 135 -2.84 8.63 -8.84
CA PHE A 135 -2.19 8.20 -10.07
C PHE A 135 -2.88 6.96 -10.59
N GLU A 136 -3.60 7.10 -11.70
CA GLU A 136 -4.08 5.96 -12.47
C GLU A 136 -2.95 5.47 -13.35
N VAL A 137 -2.47 4.25 -13.09
CA VAL A 137 -1.39 3.64 -13.85
C VAL A 137 -1.87 2.39 -14.60
N ARG A 138 -1.28 2.17 -15.76
CA ARG A 138 -1.49 1.00 -16.59
C ARG A 138 -0.28 0.09 -16.55
N TYR A 139 -0.52 -1.14 -16.96
CA TYR A 139 0.52 -2.08 -17.30
C TYR A 139 1.44 -1.55 -18.41
N LEU A 140 2.74 -1.84 -18.28
CA LEU A 140 3.74 -1.59 -19.30
C LEU A 140 4.31 -2.89 -19.89
N PRO A 141 4.10 -3.16 -21.19
CA PRO A 141 4.70 -4.32 -21.83
C PRO A 141 6.24 -4.26 -21.83
N PRO A 142 6.94 -5.40 -21.92
CA PRO A 142 8.41 -5.43 -21.94
C PRO A 142 9.05 -4.52 -23.01
N ALA A 143 8.35 -4.31 -24.14
CA ALA A 143 8.78 -3.37 -25.17
C ALA A 143 8.81 -1.92 -24.66
N ALA A 144 7.81 -1.49 -23.90
CA ALA A 144 7.76 -0.16 -23.28
C ALA A 144 8.88 0.00 -22.23
N ILE A 145 9.16 -1.03 -21.45
CA ILE A 145 10.29 -1.03 -20.51
C ILE A 145 11.64 -0.87 -21.23
N LYS A 146 11.84 -1.57 -22.35
CA LYS A 146 13.04 -1.39 -23.19
C LYS A 146 13.14 0.04 -23.74
N ILE A 147 12.02 0.66 -24.10
CA ILE A 147 11.97 2.06 -24.53
C ILE A 147 12.39 2.97 -23.37
N ALA A 148 11.82 2.82 -22.18
CA ALA A 148 12.19 3.60 -20.99
C ALA A 148 13.71 3.54 -20.71
N ARG A 149 14.30 2.33 -20.74
CA ARG A 149 15.76 2.15 -20.56
C ARG A 149 16.60 2.83 -21.65
N ARG A 150 16.09 2.90 -22.88
CA ARG A 150 16.78 3.55 -24.00
C ARG A 150 16.68 5.07 -23.87
N GLU A 151 15.49 5.59 -23.57
CA GLU A 151 15.29 7.03 -23.40
C GLU A 151 16.05 7.55 -22.17
N ALA A 152 16.09 6.82 -21.06
CA ALA A 152 16.89 7.20 -19.90
C ALA A 152 18.39 7.31 -20.24
N ARG A 153 18.95 6.30 -20.92
CA ARG A 153 20.35 6.35 -21.39
C ARG A 153 20.60 7.51 -22.35
N LYS A 154 19.66 7.75 -23.26
CA LYS A 154 19.76 8.84 -24.24
C LYS A 154 19.70 10.21 -23.56
N HIS A 155 18.83 10.37 -22.56
CA HIS A 155 18.69 11.60 -21.78
C HIS A 155 19.99 11.93 -21.04
N LEU A 156 20.59 10.94 -20.40
CA LEU A 156 21.86 11.07 -19.68
C LEU A 156 23.10 11.08 -20.60
N GLY A 157 22.93 10.88 -21.91
CA GLY A 157 24.05 10.82 -22.86
C GLY A 157 24.99 9.61 -22.68
N ILE A 158 24.54 8.55 -22.00
CA ILE A 158 25.35 7.37 -21.68
C ILE A 158 25.09 6.20 -22.64
N LYS A 159 26.13 5.42 -22.97
CA LYS A 159 25.98 4.21 -23.79
C LYS A 159 25.64 2.97 -22.96
N LYS A 160 26.23 2.87 -21.76
CA LYS A 160 26.08 1.77 -20.81
C LYS A 160 26.06 2.33 -19.40
N VAL A 161 25.32 1.66 -18.52
CA VAL A 161 25.29 1.96 -17.08
C VAL A 161 26.58 1.44 -16.45
N THR A 162 27.21 2.28 -15.65
CA THR A 162 28.43 2.03 -14.87
C THR A 162 28.17 2.43 -13.42
N ASP A 163 29.00 2.02 -12.49
CA ASP A 163 28.83 2.35 -11.06
C ASP A 163 28.77 3.88 -10.86
N ASP A 164 29.56 4.64 -11.62
CA ASP A 164 29.60 6.12 -11.57
C ASP A 164 28.29 6.82 -11.95
N ASN A 165 27.37 6.16 -12.67
CA ASN A 165 26.11 6.75 -13.14
C ASN A 165 24.88 5.90 -12.81
N ALA A 166 25.04 4.90 -11.94
CA ALA A 166 23.98 3.96 -11.62
C ALA A 166 22.77 4.65 -11.00
N ASP A 167 22.99 5.55 -10.03
CA ASP A 167 21.93 6.25 -9.32
C ASP A 167 21.16 7.20 -10.24
N GLU A 168 21.86 8.05 -10.99
CA GLU A 168 21.24 8.96 -11.98
C GLU A 168 20.44 8.19 -13.04
N TYR A 169 20.97 7.04 -13.49
CA TYR A 169 20.25 6.18 -14.42
C TYR A 169 18.99 5.59 -13.81
N VAL A 170 19.02 5.15 -12.55
CA VAL A 170 17.85 4.59 -11.86
C VAL A 170 16.77 5.67 -11.73
N ASP A 171 17.13 6.87 -11.31
CA ASP A 171 16.18 7.98 -11.15
C ASP A 171 15.51 8.35 -12.48
N GLU A 172 16.31 8.54 -13.54
CA GLU A 172 15.76 8.86 -14.86
C GLU A 172 14.94 7.68 -15.43
N TYR A 173 15.41 6.44 -15.26
CA TYR A 173 14.66 5.26 -15.68
C TYR A 173 13.30 5.19 -14.98
N ASN A 174 13.25 5.43 -13.67
CA ASN A 174 11.99 5.42 -12.91
C ASN A 174 11.05 6.53 -13.39
N ALA A 175 11.56 7.73 -13.67
CA ALA A 175 10.76 8.81 -14.23
C ALA A 175 10.18 8.45 -15.62
N GLN A 176 10.97 7.82 -16.49
CA GLN A 176 10.53 7.36 -17.81
C GLN A 176 9.47 6.25 -17.69
N VAL A 177 9.65 5.30 -16.77
CA VAL A 177 8.66 4.24 -16.51
C VAL A 177 7.37 4.83 -15.95
N LEU A 178 7.45 5.72 -14.96
CA LEU A 178 6.28 6.38 -14.38
C LEU A 178 5.51 7.20 -15.43
N SER A 179 6.22 7.95 -16.28
CA SER A 179 5.62 8.69 -17.40
C SER A 179 4.84 7.78 -18.35
N LEU A 180 5.42 6.65 -18.75
CA LEU A 180 4.75 5.70 -19.65
C LEU A 180 3.58 4.96 -18.99
N ALA A 181 3.72 4.65 -17.71
CA ALA A 181 2.75 3.91 -16.91
C ALA A 181 1.55 4.78 -16.53
N THR A 182 1.74 6.08 -16.33
CA THR A 182 0.66 6.98 -15.88
C THR A 182 -0.34 7.23 -17.01
N VAL A 183 -1.59 6.82 -16.78
CA VAL A 183 -2.74 7.13 -17.62
C VAL A 183 -3.28 8.51 -17.27
N SER A 184 -3.31 8.83 -15.97
CA SER A 184 -3.74 10.15 -15.50
C SER A 184 -3.35 10.40 -14.06
N VAL A 185 -3.29 11.69 -13.70
CA VAL A 185 -3.14 12.15 -12.33
C VAL A 185 -4.34 13.02 -11.97
N GLU A 186 -5.02 12.67 -10.88
CA GLU A 186 -6.17 13.40 -10.37
C GLU A 186 -5.85 14.06 -9.03
N GLU A 187 -6.13 15.36 -8.91
CA GLU A 187 -6.10 16.05 -7.63
C GLU A 187 -7.39 15.76 -6.85
N VAL A 188 -7.27 15.03 -5.74
CA VAL A 188 -8.45 14.55 -4.98
C VAL A 188 -9.32 15.69 -4.45
N ALA A 189 -8.71 16.83 -4.09
CA ALA A 189 -9.46 17.98 -3.58
C ALA A 189 -10.37 18.64 -4.62
N THR A 190 -9.89 18.73 -5.85
CA THR A 190 -10.54 19.53 -6.91
C THR A 190 -11.22 18.65 -7.96
N GLY A 191 -10.89 17.36 -8.03
CA GLY A 191 -11.25 16.45 -9.11
C GLY A 191 -10.55 16.78 -10.44
N SER A 192 -9.56 17.68 -10.43
CA SER A 192 -8.85 18.08 -11.65
C SER A 192 -8.00 16.93 -12.13
N LYS A 193 -8.24 16.49 -13.37
CA LYS A 193 -7.60 15.32 -13.98
C LYS A 193 -6.70 15.72 -15.14
N ASN A 194 -5.42 15.43 -15.01
CA ASN A 194 -4.44 15.54 -16.09
C ASN A 194 -4.26 14.18 -16.76
N LEU A 195 -4.29 14.14 -18.08
CA LEU A 195 -4.11 12.91 -18.85
C LEU A 195 -2.63 12.70 -19.15
N GLY A 196 -2.12 11.55 -18.70
CA GLY A 196 -0.72 11.21 -18.78
C GLY A 196 0.15 12.03 -17.84
N LEU A 197 1.46 11.76 -17.92
CA LEU A 197 2.50 12.48 -17.21
C LEU A 197 3.73 12.50 -18.13
N SER A 198 4.29 13.66 -18.43
CA SER A 198 5.57 13.72 -19.14
C SER A 198 6.72 13.23 -18.26
N ALA A 199 7.86 12.87 -18.86
CA ALA A 199 9.04 12.49 -18.08
C ALA A 199 9.56 13.64 -17.21
N GLU A 200 9.40 14.89 -17.65
CA GLU A 200 9.77 16.08 -16.87
C GLU A 200 8.85 16.25 -15.66
N GLU A 201 7.53 16.10 -15.82
CA GLU A 201 6.58 16.13 -14.71
C GLU A 201 6.76 14.93 -13.77
N ALA A 202 7.13 13.76 -14.29
CA ALA A 202 7.46 12.59 -13.47
C ALA A 202 8.68 12.83 -12.58
N ARG A 203 9.73 13.49 -13.10
CA ARG A 203 10.88 13.93 -12.30
C ARG A 203 10.47 14.95 -11.26
N ALA A 204 9.73 15.98 -11.67
CA ALA A 204 9.26 17.01 -10.75
C ALA A 204 8.35 16.46 -9.64
N ALA A 205 7.60 15.38 -9.91
CA ALA A 205 6.81 14.70 -8.91
C ALA A 205 7.69 14.09 -7.80
N TYR A 206 8.90 13.62 -8.11
CA TYR A 206 9.84 13.12 -7.10
C TYR A 206 10.36 14.22 -6.18
N ASP A 207 10.56 15.43 -6.72
CA ASP A 207 10.97 16.58 -5.92
C ASP A 207 9.83 17.12 -5.04
N PHE A 208 8.59 17.01 -5.52
CA PHE A 208 7.43 17.54 -4.82
C PHE A 208 6.88 16.58 -3.74
N LEU A 209 7.02 15.27 -3.96
CA LEU A 209 6.48 14.26 -3.05
C LEU A 209 7.44 13.97 -1.89
N PRO A 210 6.90 13.65 -0.70
CA PRO A 210 7.72 13.11 0.38
C PRO A 210 8.45 11.84 -0.10
N PRO A 211 9.72 11.60 0.30
CA PRO A 211 10.49 10.45 -0.18
C PRO A 211 9.81 9.08 0.06
N SER A 212 9.03 8.96 1.13
CA SER A 212 8.24 7.76 1.43
C SER A 212 7.14 7.50 0.38
N GLU A 213 6.52 8.57 -0.12
CA GLU A 213 5.48 8.47 -1.15
C GLU A 213 6.09 8.23 -2.53
N VAL A 214 7.27 8.80 -2.82
CA VAL A 214 8.04 8.47 -4.03
C VAL A 214 8.36 6.98 -4.07
N LYS A 215 8.93 6.45 -2.97
CA LYS A 215 9.23 5.02 -2.86
C LYS A 215 7.99 4.16 -3.07
N ARG A 216 6.88 4.50 -2.44
CA ARG A 216 5.60 3.78 -2.58
C ARG A 216 5.08 3.80 -4.02
N LEU A 217 5.18 4.94 -4.70
CA LEU A 217 4.79 5.09 -6.10
C LEU A 217 5.65 4.21 -7.02
N VAL A 218 6.97 4.24 -6.83
CA VAL A 218 7.91 3.40 -7.60
C VAL A 218 7.65 1.92 -7.37
N GLU A 219 7.55 1.48 -6.10
CA GLU A 219 7.26 0.09 -5.76
C GLU A 219 5.93 -0.39 -6.33
N PHE A 220 4.91 0.47 -6.34
CA PHE A 220 3.61 0.15 -6.94
C PHE A 220 3.71 -0.05 -8.46
N VAL A 221 4.41 0.86 -9.15
CA VAL A 221 4.64 0.78 -10.59
C VAL A 221 5.47 -0.47 -10.94
N ASP A 222 6.56 -0.72 -10.21
CA ASP A 222 7.39 -1.92 -10.39
C ASP A 222 6.61 -3.20 -10.13
N GLY A 223 5.75 -3.22 -9.11
CA GLY A 223 4.86 -4.34 -8.82
C GLY A 223 3.90 -4.65 -9.97
N ILE A 224 3.37 -3.62 -10.64
CA ILE A 224 2.50 -3.78 -11.82
C ILE A 224 3.29 -4.29 -13.01
N VAL A 225 4.51 -3.78 -13.23
CA VAL A 225 5.40 -4.25 -14.29
C VAL A 225 5.75 -5.73 -14.09
N PHE A 226 6.09 -6.13 -12.86
CA PHE A 226 6.52 -7.49 -12.54
C PHE A 226 5.40 -8.53 -12.61
N ARG A 227 4.20 -8.22 -12.07
CA ARG A 227 3.04 -9.12 -12.14
C ARG A 227 2.70 -9.53 -13.56
N ALA A 228 2.93 -8.64 -14.50
CA ALA A 228 2.59 -8.89 -15.88
C ALA A 228 3.70 -9.62 -16.65
N ASP A 229 4.97 -9.49 -16.27
CA ASP A 229 6.04 -10.39 -16.75
C ASP A 229 5.74 -11.84 -16.33
N ILE A 230 5.24 -12.05 -15.11
CA ILE A 230 4.78 -13.36 -14.64
C ILE A 230 3.56 -13.84 -15.43
N ALA A 231 2.52 -13.02 -15.58
CA ALA A 231 1.30 -13.39 -16.30
C ALA A 231 1.59 -13.76 -17.76
N GLN A 232 2.49 -13.03 -18.42
CA GLN A 232 2.91 -13.31 -19.79
C GLN A 232 3.67 -14.64 -19.87
N LYS A 233 4.60 -14.92 -18.95
CA LYS A 233 5.31 -16.21 -18.90
C LYS A 233 4.35 -17.38 -18.67
N LEU A 234 3.41 -17.24 -17.74
CA LEU A 234 2.40 -18.26 -17.46
C LEU A 234 1.47 -18.52 -18.65
N SER A 235 1.09 -17.49 -19.43
CA SER A 235 0.31 -17.72 -20.66
C SER A 235 1.10 -18.46 -21.73
N PHE A 236 2.41 -18.21 -21.84
CA PHE A 236 3.25 -18.95 -22.77
C PHE A 236 3.49 -20.40 -22.34
N ASP A 237 3.56 -20.67 -21.04
CA ASP A 237 3.76 -22.02 -20.49
C ASP A 237 2.46 -22.86 -20.49
N ALA A 238 1.30 -22.22 -20.47
CA ALA A 238 -0.01 -22.90 -20.50
C ALA A 238 -0.46 -23.32 -21.91
N ASP A 239 0.16 -22.78 -22.97
CA ASP A 239 -0.12 -23.09 -24.37
C ASP A 239 0.72 -24.27 -24.93
N PHE A 240 1.35 -25.08 -24.06
CA PHE A 240 2.13 -26.28 -24.43
C PHE A 240 1.67 -27.57 -23.72
#